data_AF-A0A818K6W7-F1
#
_entry.id   AF-A0A818K6W7-F1
#
_cell.length_a   1.000
_cell.length_b   1.000
_cell.length_c   1.000
_cell.angle_alpha   90.00
_cell.angle_beta   90.00
_cell.angle_gamma   90.00
#
_symmetry.space_group_name_H-M   'P 1'
#
loop_
_entity.id
_entity.type
_entity.pdbx_description
1 polymer ?
#
loop_
_entity_poly.entity_id
_entity_poly.type
_entity_poly.pdbx_seq_one_letter_code
_entity_poly.pdbx_strand_id
1 'polypeptide(L)'
;MTVEEILNWQHSYKVYADKDIKGMDEEFLQRALQGQSKYGEEAFRMKFVVRISTCPILMEFDARIISRVTQEDWPHRIKLVSVTGIDFAGRIHDVDDICTYVTNWRDVYEVDSNLDLPRVYGKRDFRRKANAARGKLDKDRLLTDLIRMARLRLRACEYERVQVVVETGIGLGVFAGTTIGIDETVRSLSASAIRQVLEEDGSTYENIRAVVFALPIFGVSYRNGKRQDTYQAFVDEFTQNNYQGPIPVLIADQDMHRLTVAIARNGFNVSELNPADSHGVFGEYWQNRGPAVEEKLALTTVGLLAQHHLINPDVLDPNHYHLI
;
A
#
# COMPACT_ATOMS: atom_id res chain seq x y z
N MET A 1 -25.16 -12.40 -0.61
CA MET A 1 -24.60 -11.94 0.68
C MET A 1 -25.77 -11.57 1.56
N THR A 2 -25.72 -11.91 2.85
CA THR A 2 -26.77 -11.50 3.80
C THR A 2 -26.40 -10.15 4.45
N VAL A 3 -27.36 -9.47 5.05
CA VAL A 3 -27.09 -8.24 5.83
C VAL A 3 -26.16 -8.54 7.01
N GLU A 4 -26.41 -9.63 7.72
CA GLU A 4 -25.58 -10.10 8.83
C GLU A 4 -24.12 -10.30 8.44
N GLU A 5 -23.89 -10.89 7.27
CA GLU A 5 -22.54 -11.10 6.74
C GLU A 5 -21.81 -9.78 6.46
N ILE A 6 -22.51 -8.78 5.93
CA ILE A 6 -21.95 -7.44 5.69
C ILE A 6 -21.61 -6.77 7.02
N LEU A 7 -22.49 -6.84 8.02
CA LEU A 7 -22.24 -6.31 9.36
C LEU A 7 -21.02 -6.98 10.01
N ASN A 8 -20.87 -8.30 9.87
CA ASN A 8 -19.70 -9.01 10.39
C ASN A 8 -18.40 -8.57 9.72
N TRP A 9 -18.43 -8.22 8.43
CA TRP A 9 -17.27 -7.64 7.75
C TRP A 9 -16.97 -6.22 8.22
N GLN A 10 -17.99 -5.41 8.50
CA GLN A 10 -17.84 -4.08 9.08
C GLN A 10 -17.20 -4.13 10.47
N HIS A 11 -17.71 -4.99 11.36
CA HIS A 11 -17.18 -5.18 12.72
C HIS A 11 -15.76 -5.78 12.75
N SER A 12 -15.27 -6.29 11.62
CA SER A 12 -13.91 -6.83 11.53
C SER A 12 -12.84 -5.75 11.28
N TYR A 13 -13.26 -4.49 11.12
CA TYR A 13 -12.37 -3.36 10.86
C TYR A 13 -11.41 -3.13 12.02
N LYS A 14 -10.13 -2.93 11.70
CA LYS A 14 -9.06 -2.60 12.64
C LYS A 14 -8.03 -1.67 12.03
N VAL A 15 -7.39 -0.89 12.88
CA VAL A 15 -6.32 0.05 12.54
C VAL A 15 -5.09 -0.29 13.36
N TYR A 16 -3.98 -0.51 12.69
CA TYR A 16 -2.66 -0.67 13.29
C TYR A 16 -1.79 0.50 12.87
N ALA A 17 -1.19 1.22 13.81
CA ALA A 17 -0.34 2.35 13.51
C ALA A 17 0.96 2.28 14.29
N ASP A 18 2.01 2.85 13.71
CA ASP A 18 3.33 2.86 14.32
C ASP A 18 3.40 3.92 15.43
N LYS A 19 3.51 3.46 16.67
CA LYS A 19 3.51 4.32 17.88
C LYS A 19 4.70 5.26 17.96
N ASP A 20 5.79 4.94 17.27
CA ASP A 20 7.03 5.72 17.33
C ASP A 20 6.99 6.90 16.33
N ILE A 21 5.89 7.09 15.58
CA ILE A 21 5.69 8.24 14.70
C ILE A 21 5.16 9.41 15.51
N LYS A 22 5.88 10.53 15.48
CA LYS A 22 5.49 11.73 16.22
C LYS A 22 4.10 12.23 15.75
N GLY A 23 3.19 12.41 16.71
CA GLY A 23 1.82 12.83 16.44
C GLY A 23 0.91 11.70 15.96
N MET A 24 1.34 10.44 16.07
CA MET A 24 0.50 9.27 15.86
C MET A 24 -0.26 8.94 17.15
N ASP A 25 -1.41 9.56 17.33
CA ASP A 25 -2.34 9.28 18.43
C ASP A 25 -3.73 8.91 17.91
N GLU A 26 -4.58 8.45 18.82
CA GLU A 26 -5.95 8.01 18.49
C GLU A 26 -6.78 9.16 17.90
N GLU A 27 -6.60 10.39 18.40
CA GLU A 27 -7.30 11.58 17.91
C GLU A 27 -6.93 11.87 16.45
N PHE A 28 -5.64 11.84 16.13
CA PHE A 28 -5.14 11.97 14.77
C PHE A 28 -5.73 10.89 13.87
N LEU A 29 -5.65 9.63 14.29
CA LEU A 29 -6.13 8.50 13.50
C LEU A 29 -7.63 8.60 13.23
N GLN A 30 -8.45 8.89 14.23
CA GLN A 30 -9.90 9.06 14.06
C GLN A 30 -10.23 10.19 13.08
N ARG A 31 -9.61 11.35 13.25
CA ARG A 31 -9.81 12.48 12.33
C ARG A 31 -9.36 12.15 10.91
N ALA A 32 -8.19 11.53 10.75
CA ALA A 32 -7.65 11.18 9.45
C ALA A 32 -8.57 10.19 8.72
N LEU A 33 -9.07 9.18 9.43
CA LEU A 33 -9.97 8.17 8.89
C LEU A 33 -11.39 8.69 8.59
N GLN A 34 -11.76 9.85 9.14
CA GLN A 34 -12.93 10.64 8.76
C GLN A 34 -12.72 11.47 7.47
N GLY A 35 -11.61 11.30 6.77
CA GLY A 35 -11.27 12.13 5.59
C GLY A 35 -10.96 13.58 5.94
N GLN A 36 -10.67 13.87 7.21
CA GLN A 36 -10.34 15.22 7.68
C GLN A 36 -8.83 15.45 7.78
N SER A 37 -8.01 14.49 7.32
CA SER A 37 -6.56 14.66 7.25
C SER A 37 -6.19 15.76 6.26
N LYS A 38 -5.28 16.64 6.66
CA LYS A 38 -4.73 17.67 5.78
C LYS A 38 -3.62 17.09 4.90
N TYR A 39 -3.38 17.72 3.74
CA TYR A 39 -2.18 17.45 2.96
C TYR A 39 -0.91 17.83 3.75
N GLY A 40 0.25 17.30 3.32
CA GLY A 40 1.50 17.46 4.04
C GLY A 40 1.61 16.48 5.21
N GLU A 41 1.90 16.98 6.40
CA GLU A 41 2.42 16.13 7.49
C GLU A 41 1.42 15.06 7.93
N GLU A 42 0.13 15.41 7.95
CA GLU A 42 -0.94 14.48 8.29
C GLU A 42 -1.08 13.37 7.23
N ALA A 43 -1.06 13.71 5.94
CA ALA A 43 -1.05 12.72 4.86
C ALA A 43 0.22 11.84 4.88
N PHE A 44 1.38 12.42 5.19
CA PHE A 44 2.64 11.68 5.31
C PHE A 44 2.58 10.65 6.45
N ARG A 45 2.00 10.98 7.60
CA ARG A 45 1.85 10.06 8.73
C ARG A 45 1.03 8.82 8.36
N MET A 46 0.03 8.93 7.47
CA MET A 46 -0.83 7.80 7.05
C MET A 46 -0.10 6.66 6.33
N LYS A 47 1.17 6.84 5.98
CA LYS A 47 2.06 5.77 5.48
C LYS A 47 2.39 4.72 6.54
N PHE A 48 2.36 5.13 7.79
CA PHE A 48 2.65 4.29 8.95
C PHE A 48 1.36 3.87 9.64
N VAL A 49 0.29 3.70 8.85
CA VAL A 49 -1.02 3.23 9.29
C VAL A 49 -1.47 2.11 8.35
N VAL A 50 -1.92 1.01 8.95
CA VAL A 50 -2.40 -0.19 8.29
C VAL A 50 -3.83 -0.43 8.72
N ARG A 51 -4.76 -0.47 7.76
CA ARG A 51 -6.19 -0.74 8.03
C ARG A 51 -6.52 -2.12 7.53
N ILE A 52 -7.21 -2.91 8.33
CA ILE A 52 -7.56 -4.28 7.96
C ILE A 52 -9.05 -4.49 8.17
N SER A 53 -9.69 -5.15 7.21
CA SER A 53 -11.01 -5.72 7.42
C SER A 53 -11.10 -7.08 6.73
N THR A 54 -11.87 -7.99 7.30
CA THR A 54 -12.37 -9.16 6.57
C THR A 54 -13.31 -8.65 5.48
N CYS A 55 -12.98 -8.91 4.23
CA CYS A 55 -13.75 -8.41 3.11
C CYS A 55 -13.44 -9.27 1.88
N PRO A 56 -14.44 -9.92 1.26
CA PRO A 56 -14.17 -10.69 0.07
C PRO A 56 -13.96 -9.82 -1.16
N ILE A 57 -13.19 -10.39 -2.07
CA ILE A 57 -13.12 -9.96 -3.45
C ILE A 57 -14.33 -10.57 -4.17
N LEU A 58 -15.14 -9.73 -4.81
CA LEU A 58 -16.33 -10.18 -5.54
C LEU A 58 -16.15 -10.14 -7.05
N MET A 59 -15.03 -9.60 -7.52
CA MET A 59 -14.72 -9.43 -8.93
C MET A 59 -13.21 -9.50 -9.16
N GLU A 60 -12.78 -10.14 -10.24
CA GLU A 60 -11.38 -10.18 -10.66
C GLU A 60 -10.94 -8.86 -11.29
N PHE A 61 -9.63 -8.67 -11.48
CA PHE A 61 -9.10 -7.45 -12.07
C PHE A 61 -9.62 -7.20 -13.50
N ASP A 62 -10.04 -8.22 -14.24
CA ASP A 62 -10.62 -8.09 -15.59
C ASP A 62 -12.15 -7.88 -15.58
N ALA A 63 -12.73 -7.54 -14.43
CA ALA A 63 -14.16 -7.35 -14.18
C ALA A 63 -15.01 -8.62 -14.27
N ARG A 64 -14.41 -9.81 -14.25
CA ARG A 64 -15.15 -11.07 -14.13
C ARG A 64 -15.63 -11.27 -12.70
N ILE A 65 -16.92 -11.56 -12.54
CA ILE A 65 -17.53 -11.79 -11.24
C ILE A 65 -17.00 -13.12 -10.67
N ILE A 66 -16.58 -13.10 -9.40
CA ILE A 66 -16.24 -14.30 -8.66
C ILE A 66 -17.51 -14.81 -7.99
N SER A 67 -18.16 -15.79 -8.61
CA SER A 67 -19.36 -16.40 -8.03
C SER A 67 -19.05 -17.15 -6.75
N ARG A 68 -19.93 -17.03 -5.76
CA ARG A 68 -19.93 -17.83 -4.55
C ARG A 68 -21.34 -18.23 -4.15
N VAL A 69 -21.46 -19.30 -3.37
CA VAL A 69 -22.70 -19.63 -2.66
C VAL A 69 -22.62 -19.14 -1.21
N THR A 70 -23.77 -18.84 -0.60
CA THR A 70 -23.82 -18.23 0.74
C THR A 70 -23.29 -19.14 1.85
N GLN A 71 -23.18 -20.45 1.63
CA GLN A 71 -22.60 -21.39 2.60
C GLN A 71 -21.08 -21.52 2.51
N GLU A 72 -20.43 -20.88 1.54
CA GLU A 72 -18.97 -20.92 1.43
C GLU A 72 -18.29 -20.05 2.48
N ASP A 73 -17.30 -20.62 3.16
CA ASP A 73 -16.56 -19.96 4.23
C ASP A 73 -15.30 -19.22 3.75
N TRP A 74 -14.78 -19.55 2.56
CA TRP A 74 -13.57 -18.93 2.02
C TRP A 74 -13.59 -17.38 2.01
N PRO A 75 -14.73 -16.67 1.78
CA PRO A 75 -14.79 -15.21 1.85
C PRO A 75 -14.31 -14.63 3.18
N HIS A 76 -14.57 -15.33 4.29
CA HIS A 76 -14.25 -14.88 5.65
C HIS A 76 -12.76 -15.02 6.00
N ARG A 77 -12.01 -15.72 5.14
CA ARG A 77 -10.57 -15.95 5.30
C ARG A 77 -9.74 -14.86 4.62
N ILE A 78 -10.36 -13.96 3.86
CA ILE A 78 -9.69 -12.88 3.14
C ILE A 78 -9.69 -11.62 3.98
N LYS A 79 -8.48 -11.14 4.28
CA LYS A 79 -8.21 -9.85 4.92
C LYS A 79 -7.76 -8.86 3.86
N LEU A 80 -8.54 -7.81 3.64
CA LEU A 80 -8.06 -6.68 2.84
C LEU A 80 -7.28 -5.75 3.74
N VAL A 81 -6.03 -5.50 3.36
CA VAL A 81 -5.12 -4.69 4.16
C VAL A 81 -4.74 -3.46 3.38
N SER A 82 -5.13 -2.30 3.89
CA SER A 82 -4.92 -1.04 3.21
C SER A 82 -3.82 -0.21 3.86
N VAL A 83 -2.82 0.14 3.04
CA VAL A 83 -1.64 0.90 3.42
C VAL A 83 -1.37 1.97 2.37
N THR A 84 -1.05 3.17 2.83
CA THR A 84 -0.68 4.30 1.97
C THR A 84 0.72 4.11 1.40
N GLY A 85 0.88 4.34 0.09
CA GLY A 85 2.19 4.30 -0.57
C GLY A 85 3.02 5.57 -0.34
N ILE A 86 4.31 5.51 -0.68
CA ILE A 86 5.12 6.71 -0.90
C ILE A 86 4.90 7.15 -2.35
N ASP A 87 4.31 8.31 -2.55
CA ASP A 87 3.94 8.80 -3.88
C ASP A 87 4.87 9.94 -4.34
N PHE A 88 5.11 9.94 -5.65
CA PHE A 88 5.90 10.94 -6.36
C PHE A 88 5.13 11.43 -7.60
N ALA A 89 3.80 11.27 -7.61
CA ALA A 89 2.89 11.65 -8.70
C ALA A 89 2.88 13.16 -8.95
N GLY A 90 3.22 13.95 -7.94
CA GLY A 90 3.44 15.37 -8.07
C GLY A 90 2.25 16.21 -7.64
N ARG A 91 1.51 15.72 -6.63
CA ARG A 91 0.28 16.32 -6.12
C ARG A 91 0.54 16.94 -4.76
N ILE A 92 -0.28 17.90 -4.34
CA ILE A 92 -0.19 18.59 -3.05
C ILE A 92 -0.14 17.62 -1.86
N HIS A 93 -0.75 16.44 -1.99
CA HIS A 93 -0.74 15.40 -0.98
C HIS A 93 0.62 14.67 -0.87
N ASP A 94 1.44 14.74 -1.91
CA ASP A 94 2.77 14.13 -1.99
C ASP A 94 3.87 15.13 -1.62
N VAL A 95 3.52 16.35 -1.16
CA VAL A 95 4.49 17.43 -0.95
C VAL A 95 5.58 17.03 0.03
N ASP A 96 5.20 16.36 1.12
CA ASP A 96 6.15 15.91 2.14
C ASP A 96 6.93 14.67 1.69
N ASP A 97 6.38 13.85 0.80
CA ASP A 97 7.11 12.73 0.20
C ASP A 97 8.29 13.25 -0.61
N ILE A 98 8.04 14.29 -1.40
CA ILE A 98 9.05 14.91 -2.24
C ILE A 98 10.05 15.69 -1.41
N CYS A 99 9.57 16.51 -0.48
CA CYS A 99 10.45 17.33 0.35
C CYS A 99 11.31 16.48 1.30
N THR A 100 10.81 15.30 1.71
CA THR A 100 11.55 14.36 2.56
C THR A 100 12.52 13.50 1.77
N TYR A 101 12.08 12.87 0.68
CA TYR A 101 12.88 11.83 0.01
C TYR A 101 13.66 12.33 -1.20
N VAL A 102 13.31 13.47 -1.81
CA VAL A 102 14.02 13.98 -3.00
C VAL A 102 14.92 15.15 -2.60
N THR A 103 16.19 14.85 -2.30
CA THR A 103 17.20 15.81 -1.80
C THR A 103 17.39 17.05 -2.68
N ASN A 104 17.18 16.94 -3.99
CA ASN A 104 17.29 18.05 -4.94
C ASN A 104 15.93 18.49 -5.50
N TRP A 105 14.83 18.32 -4.76
CA TRP A 105 13.48 18.61 -5.26
C TRP A 105 13.33 20.04 -5.82
N ARG A 106 14.05 21.03 -5.26
CA ARG A 106 14.09 22.43 -5.73
C ARG A 106 14.62 22.56 -7.16
N ASP A 107 15.45 21.63 -7.62
CA ASP A 107 15.97 21.58 -9.00
C ASP A 107 15.03 20.82 -9.95
N VAL A 108 14.11 20.04 -9.39
CA VAL A 108 13.16 19.21 -10.12
C VAL A 108 11.86 19.96 -10.40
N TYR A 109 11.34 20.69 -9.40
CA TYR A 109 10.03 21.32 -9.44
C TYR A 109 10.09 22.84 -9.43
N GLU A 110 9.07 23.49 -9.99
CA GLU A 110 8.88 24.93 -9.82
C GLU A 110 8.59 25.24 -8.34
N VAL A 111 9.20 26.29 -7.80
CA VAL A 111 9.16 26.62 -6.37
C VAL A 111 8.27 27.84 -6.13
N ASP A 112 7.44 27.78 -5.09
CA ASP A 112 6.78 28.95 -4.54
C ASP A 112 7.77 29.74 -3.68
N SER A 113 8.12 30.95 -4.12
CA SER A 113 9.11 31.80 -3.45
C SER A 113 8.70 32.26 -2.05
N ASN A 114 7.40 32.21 -1.72
CA ASN A 114 6.91 32.65 -0.41
C ASN A 114 6.90 31.52 0.61
N LEU A 115 6.65 30.28 0.15
CA LEU A 115 6.46 29.12 1.01
C LEU A 115 7.67 28.20 1.07
N ASP A 116 8.63 28.35 0.15
CA ASP A 116 9.76 27.42 -0.03
C ASP A 116 9.30 25.96 -0.18
N LEU A 117 8.25 25.78 -0.99
CA LEU A 117 7.63 24.49 -1.32
C LEU A 117 7.42 24.38 -2.83
N PRO A 118 7.17 23.17 -3.38
CA PRO A 118 6.70 23.02 -4.75
C PRO A 118 5.48 23.90 -5.03
N ARG A 119 5.53 24.68 -6.11
CA ARG A 119 4.43 25.57 -6.50
C ARG A 119 3.24 24.74 -6.98
N VAL A 120 2.12 24.89 -6.30
CA VAL A 120 0.87 24.19 -6.63
C VAL A 120 0.07 24.97 -7.67
N TYR A 121 -0.31 24.28 -8.75
CA TYR A 121 -1.18 24.78 -9.81
C TYR A 121 -2.55 24.11 -9.73
N GLY A 122 -3.60 24.87 -10.03
CA GLY A 122 -4.97 24.34 -10.02
C GLY A 122 -5.39 23.73 -8.68
N LYS A 123 -4.74 24.14 -7.58
CA LYS A 123 -4.92 23.64 -6.20
C LYS A 123 -4.50 22.19 -5.95
N ARG A 124 -3.97 21.46 -6.95
CA ARG A 124 -3.67 20.04 -6.81
C ARG A 124 -2.27 19.65 -7.24
N ASP A 125 -1.85 20.03 -8.44
CA ASP A 125 -0.65 19.46 -9.06
C ASP A 125 0.49 20.48 -9.04
N PHE A 126 1.74 20.07 -8.74
CA PHE A 126 2.91 20.91 -8.96
C PHE A 126 3.69 20.47 -10.20
N ARG A 127 4.37 21.42 -10.84
CA ARG A 127 4.99 21.24 -12.16
C ARG A 127 6.48 21.02 -12.05
N ARG A 128 7.01 20.11 -12.89
CA ARG A 128 8.45 20.01 -13.13
C ARG A 128 8.93 21.23 -13.91
N LYS A 129 10.17 21.67 -13.66
CA LYS A 129 10.82 22.69 -14.49
C LYS A 129 11.04 22.16 -15.91
N ALA A 130 10.98 23.05 -16.91
CA ALA A 130 11.15 22.70 -18.33
C ALA A 130 12.49 21.98 -18.64
N ASN A 131 13.54 22.24 -17.86
CA ASN A 131 14.85 21.58 -17.94
C ASN A 131 15.27 20.98 -16.59
N ALA A 132 14.29 20.41 -15.86
CA ALA A 132 14.49 19.83 -14.55
C ALA A 132 15.58 18.75 -14.56
N ALA A 133 16.43 18.75 -13.53
CA ALA A 133 17.31 17.63 -13.26
C ALA A 133 16.50 16.35 -12.97
N ARG A 134 17.17 15.19 -13.06
CA ARG A 134 16.66 13.94 -12.48
C ARG A 134 16.58 14.10 -10.96
N GLY A 135 15.57 13.49 -10.34
CA GLY A 135 15.48 13.43 -8.89
C GLY A 135 16.66 12.67 -8.28
N LYS A 136 17.11 13.11 -7.11
CA LYS A 136 18.12 12.45 -6.27
C LYS A 136 17.48 12.05 -4.95
N LEU A 137 17.43 10.76 -4.70
CA LEU A 137 16.83 10.21 -3.49
C LEU A 137 17.75 10.30 -2.28
N ASP A 138 17.18 10.64 -1.13
CA ASP A 138 17.71 10.25 0.17
C ASP A 138 17.39 8.76 0.37
N LYS A 139 18.32 7.91 -0.04
CA LYS A 139 18.13 6.46 -0.07
C LYS A 139 18.03 5.87 1.33
N ASP A 140 18.84 6.38 2.26
CA ASP A 140 18.91 5.84 3.62
C ASP A 140 17.62 6.16 4.38
N ARG A 141 17.13 7.40 4.24
CA ARG A 141 15.84 7.80 4.81
C ARG A 141 14.69 7.00 4.21
N LEU A 142 14.63 6.91 2.89
CA LEU A 142 13.57 6.16 2.19
C LEU A 142 13.58 4.68 2.59
N LEU A 143 14.74 4.03 2.62
CA LEU A 143 14.86 2.63 3.03
C LEU A 143 14.40 2.41 4.46
N THR A 144 14.82 3.29 5.39
CA THR A 144 14.40 3.22 6.80
C THR A 144 12.88 3.26 6.94
N ASP A 145 12.23 4.20 6.27
CA ASP A 145 10.77 4.35 6.33
C ASP A 145 10.06 3.19 5.62
N LEU A 146 10.59 2.67 4.51
CA LEU A 146 10.04 1.48 3.83
C LEU A 146 10.14 0.20 4.70
N ILE A 147 11.26 0.01 5.41
CA ILE A 147 11.42 -1.10 6.37
C ILE A 147 10.37 -1.00 7.46
N ARG A 148 10.18 0.20 7.98
CA ARG A 148 9.18 0.47 9.02
C ARG A 148 7.76 0.19 8.55
N MET A 149 7.39 0.65 7.35
CA MET A 149 6.10 0.35 6.72
C MET A 149 5.91 -1.16 6.51
N ALA A 150 6.93 -1.86 6.00
CA ALA A 150 6.88 -3.30 5.76
C ALA A 150 6.71 -4.10 7.06
N ARG A 151 7.45 -3.73 8.11
CA ARG A 151 7.34 -4.30 9.45
C ARG A 151 5.96 -4.10 10.05
N LEU A 152 5.41 -2.88 9.97
CA LEU A 152 4.07 -2.59 10.46
C LEU A 152 3.01 -3.43 9.73
N ARG A 153 3.10 -3.51 8.39
CA ARG A 153 2.21 -4.32 7.54
C ARG A 153 2.21 -5.80 7.92
N LEU A 154 3.39 -6.38 8.10
CA LEU A 154 3.55 -7.80 8.43
C LEU A 154 3.12 -8.10 9.88
N ARG A 155 3.43 -7.21 10.83
CA ARG A 155 2.93 -7.34 12.22
C ARG A 155 1.41 -7.26 12.29
N ALA A 156 0.78 -6.34 11.56
CA ALA A 156 -0.68 -6.27 11.49
C ALA A 156 -1.30 -7.57 10.93
N CYS A 157 -0.66 -8.17 9.91
CA CYS A 157 -1.02 -9.51 9.42
C CYS A 157 -0.90 -10.59 10.49
N GLU A 158 0.19 -10.58 11.25
CA GLU A 158 0.46 -11.53 12.31
C GLU A 158 -0.61 -11.45 13.41
N TYR A 159 -0.96 -10.23 13.87
CA TYR A 159 -2.06 -10.01 14.82
C TYR A 159 -3.41 -10.52 14.30
N GLU A 160 -3.64 -10.39 12.99
CA GLU A 160 -4.83 -10.90 12.31
C GLU A 160 -4.78 -12.39 11.97
N ARG A 161 -3.73 -13.11 12.41
CA ARG A 161 -3.53 -14.55 12.17
C ARG A 161 -3.58 -14.91 10.69
N VAL A 162 -3.03 -14.03 9.85
CA VAL A 162 -2.86 -14.28 8.42
C VAL A 162 -1.77 -15.32 8.22
N GLN A 163 -2.06 -16.31 7.38
CA GLN A 163 -1.14 -17.42 7.09
C GLN A 163 -0.40 -17.22 5.78
N VAL A 164 -1.02 -16.56 4.80
CA VAL A 164 -0.38 -16.24 3.52
C VAL A 164 -0.58 -14.76 3.24
N VAL A 165 0.51 -14.04 3.04
CA VAL A 165 0.48 -12.61 2.70
C VAL A 165 0.64 -12.47 1.20
N VAL A 166 -0.32 -11.84 0.53
CA VAL A 166 -0.23 -11.52 -0.90
C VAL A 166 -0.01 -10.02 -1.07
N GLU A 167 1.08 -9.65 -1.76
CA GLU A 167 1.58 -8.27 -1.83
C GLU A 167 1.93 -7.86 -3.27
N THR A 168 1.77 -6.58 -3.60
CA THR A 168 2.23 -5.98 -4.86
C THR A 168 3.45 -5.05 -4.69
N GLY A 169 4.06 -5.07 -3.49
CA GLY A 169 5.16 -4.20 -3.08
C GLY A 169 4.70 -3.08 -2.14
N ILE A 170 5.30 -3.00 -0.96
CA ILE A 170 4.93 -2.06 0.10
C ILE A 170 5.58 -0.71 -0.15
N GLY A 171 4.81 0.36 -0.01
CA GLY A 171 5.30 1.74 -0.15
C GLY A 171 5.50 2.20 -1.59
N LEU A 172 5.10 1.43 -2.60
CA LEU A 172 5.13 1.84 -4.00
C LEU A 172 3.86 2.62 -4.34
N GLY A 173 3.92 3.95 -4.40
CA GLY A 173 2.86 4.75 -5.01
C GLY A 173 2.74 4.51 -6.52
N VAL A 174 1.62 4.94 -7.13
CA VAL A 174 1.16 4.62 -8.50
C VAL A 174 2.24 4.69 -9.59
N PHE A 175 3.25 5.57 -9.43
CA PHE A 175 4.27 5.78 -10.45
C PHE A 175 5.71 5.53 -10.01
N ALA A 176 5.96 5.18 -8.74
CA ALA A 176 7.31 5.05 -8.16
C ALA A 176 8.29 6.21 -8.51
N GLY A 177 7.80 7.39 -8.93
CA GLY A 177 8.63 8.50 -9.39
C GLY A 177 9.24 8.36 -10.79
N THR A 178 8.63 7.58 -11.70
CA THR A 178 9.07 7.48 -13.11
C THR A 178 9.15 8.86 -13.77
N THR A 179 8.22 9.75 -13.46
CA THR A 179 8.17 11.12 -14.02
C THR A 179 9.37 11.98 -13.64
N ILE A 180 10.08 11.66 -12.55
CA ILE A 180 11.32 12.32 -12.10
C ILE A 180 12.55 11.40 -12.20
N GLY A 181 12.35 10.21 -12.76
CA GLY A 181 13.37 9.22 -13.07
C GLY A 181 13.93 8.48 -11.86
N ILE A 182 13.25 8.37 -10.73
CA ILE A 182 13.81 7.68 -9.54
C ILE A 182 13.29 6.24 -9.37
N ASP A 183 12.41 5.79 -10.26
CA ASP A 183 11.60 4.59 -10.14
C ASP A 183 12.36 3.29 -9.99
N GLU A 184 13.43 3.09 -10.76
CA GLU A 184 14.30 1.92 -10.61
C GLU A 184 14.83 1.80 -9.17
N THR A 185 15.29 2.91 -8.59
CA THR A 185 15.82 2.92 -7.21
C THR A 185 14.71 2.74 -6.18
N VAL A 186 13.54 3.36 -6.35
CA VAL A 186 12.41 3.19 -5.43
C VAL A 186 11.95 1.74 -5.38
N ARG A 187 11.81 1.08 -6.54
CA ARG A 187 11.40 -0.33 -6.62
C ARG A 187 12.41 -1.26 -5.95
N SER A 188 13.70 -1.07 -6.19
CA SER A 188 14.76 -1.84 -5.52
C SER A 188 14.76 -1.63 -4.01
N LEU A 189 14.59 -0.40 -3.53
CA LEU A 189 14.55 -0.12 -2.09
C LEU A 189 13.31 -0.74 -1.42
N SER A 190 12.15 -0.71 -2.08
CA SER A 190 10.93 -1.39 -1.58
C SER A 190 11.13 -2.90 -1.47
N ALA A 191 11.68 -3.54 -2.51
CA ALA A 191 12.01 -4.97 -2.46
C ALA A 191 13.01 -5.27 -1.33
N SER A 192 14.06 -4.46 -1.20
CA SER A 192 15.10 -4.65 -0.19
C SER A 192 14.57 -4.48 1.23
N ALA A 193 13.70 -3.50 1.46
CA ALA A 193 13.05 -3.28 2.75
C ALA A 193 12.27 -4.51 3.21
N ILE A 194 11.47 -5.11 2.31
CA ILE A 194 10.67 -6.29 2.66
C ILE A 194 11.58 -7.50 2.88
N ARG A 195 12.60 -7.69 2.05
CA ARG A 195 13.60 -8.76 2.25
C ARG A 195 14.26 -8.66 3.62
N GLN A 196 14.72 -7.46 4.00
CA GLN A 196 15.32 -7.20 5.31
C GLN A 196 14.37 -7.53 6.45
N VAL A 197 13.11 -7.07 6.40
CA VAL A 197 12.12 -7.39 7.45
C VAL A 197 11.87 -8.89 7.55
N LEU A 198 11.77 -9.60 6.43
CA LEU A 198 11.56 -11.04 6.43
C LEU A 198 12.78 -11.83 6.95
N GLU A 199 14.00 -11.34 6.73
CA GLU A 199 15.22 -11.94 7.28
C GLU A 199 15.39 -11.64 8.78
N GLU A 200 15.15 -10.40 9.20
CA GLU A 200 15.34 -9.94 10.58
C GLU A 200 14.22 -10.44 11.50
N ASP A 201 12.96 -10.24 11.09
CA ASP A 201 11.78 -10.46 11.93
C ASP A 201 11.06 -11.77 11.58
N GLY A 202 11.40 -12.43 10.46
CA GLY A 202 10.65 -13.58 9.95
C GLY A 202 10.48 -14.73 10.94
N SER A 203 11.47 -14.91 11.83
CA SER A 203 11.42 -15.94 12.87
C SER A 203 10.45 -15.62 14.03
N THR A 204 9.99 -14.37 14.11
CA THR A 204 9.05 -13.90 15.13
C THR A 204 7.58 -13.99 14.71
N TYR A 205 7.32 -14.18 13.41
CA TYR A 205 5.96 -14.35 12.89
C TYR A 205 5.55 -15.83 13.02
N GLU A 206 4.59 -16.11 13.92
CA GLU A 206 4.14 -17.47 14.21
C GLU A 206 3.05 -17.94 13.23
N ASN A 207 2.26 -17.01 12.70
CA ASN A 207 1.13 -17.31 11.84
C ASN A 207 1.50 -17.28 10.36
N ILE A 208 2.36 -16.35 9.94
CA ILE A 208 2.74 -16.17 8.54
C ILE A 208 3.62 -17.33 8.05
N ARG A 209 3.09 -18.11 7.10
CA ARG A 209 3.74 -19.31 6.53
C ARG A 209 4.37 -19.07 5.16
N ALA A 210 3.90 -18.07 4.44
CA ALA A 210 4.42 -17.71 3.14
C ALA A 210 4.09 -16.26 2.79
N VAL A 211 4.95 -15.65 1.99
CA VAL A 211 4.68 -14.37 1.32
C VAL A 211 4.69 -14.60 -0.18
N VAL A 212 3.65 -14.12 -0.86
CA VAL A 212 3.55 -14.16 -2.32
C VAL A 212 3.50 -12.75 -2.87
N PHE A 213 4.50 -12.39 -3.68
CA PHE A 213 4.51 -11.15 -4.42
C PHE A 213 3.76 -11.34 -5.75
N ALA A 214 2.53 -10.86 -5.82
CA ALA A 214 1.72 -10.80 -7.03
C ALA A 214 2.05 -9.51 -7.78
N LEU A 215 2.99 -9.58 -8.73
CA LEU A 215 3.56 -8.44 -9.43
C LEU A 215 3.20 -8.49 -10.92
N PRO A 216 1.97 -8.11 -11.30
CA PRO A 216 1.51 -8.15 -12.68
C PRO A 216 2.32 -7.23 -13.58
N ILE A 217 2.61 -7.72 -14.78
CA ILE A 217 3.46 -7.03 -15.75
C ILE A 217 2.60 -6.23 -16.74
N PHE A 218 2.41 -4.94 -16.48
CA PHE A 218 1.56 -4.07 -17.31
C PHE A 218 2.30 -3.40 -18.49
N GLY A 219 3.53 -3.83 -18.78
CA GLY A 219 4.35 -3.32 -19.86
C GLY A 219 5.82 -3.57 -19.57
N VAL A 220 6.59 -3.92 -20.61
CA VAL A 220 8.00 -4.25 -20.43
C VAL A 220 8.85 -3.08 -20.90
N SER A 221 9.56 -2.46 -19.97
CA SER A 221 10.62 -1.50 -20.30
C SER A 221 11.97 -2.22 -20.24
N TYR A 222 12.83 -1.97 -21.23
CA TYR A 222 14.18 -2.52 -21.28
C TYR A 222 15.20 -1.39 -21.21
N ARG A 223 16.22 -1.56 -20.37
CA ARG A 223 17.39 -0.68 -20.32
C ARG A 223 18.64 -1.54 -20.29
N ASN A 224 19.56 -1.29 -21.22
CA ASN A 224 20.79 -2.08 -21.37
C ASN A 224 20.52 -3.60 -21.49
N GLY A 225 19.45 -3.97 -22.19
CA GLY A 225 19.04 -5.36 -22.38
C GLY A 225 18.39 -6.03 -21.15
N LYS A 226 18.29 -5.33 -20.02
CA LYS A 226 17.59 -5.82 -18.81
C LYS A 226 16.19 -5.24 -18.72
N ARG A 227 15.25 -6.09 -18.31
CA ARG A 227 13.90 -5.71 -17.97
C ARG A 227 13.89 -4.80 -16.74
N GLN A 228 13.07 -3.76 -16.75
CA GLN A 228 13.07 -2.69 -15.75
C GLN A 228 11.64 -2.43 -15.28
N ASP A 229 11.16 -3.28 -14.38
CA ASP A 229 9.85 -3.17 -13.73
C ASP A 229 9.89 -3.76 -12.31
N THR A 230 8.77 -3.63 -11.60
CA THR A 230 8.65 -4.07 -10.21
C THR A 230 8.90 -5.57 -10.08
N TYR A 231 8.39 -6.38 -11.00
CA TYR A 231 8.63 -7.82 -11.00
C TYR A 231 10.13 -8.13 -11.04
N GLN A 232 10.87 -7.52 -11.98
CA GLN A 232 12.31 -7.75 -12.09
C GLN A 232 13.07 -7.26 -10.86
N ALA A 233 12.70 -6.11 -10.30
CA ALA A 233 13.35 -5.59 -9.09
C ALA A 233 13.23 -6.56 -7.89
N PHE A 234 12.06 -7.19 -7.72
CA PHE A 234 11.85 -8.19 -6.68
C PHE A 234 12.57 -9.51 -6.99
N VAL A 235 12.57 -9.96 -8.25
CA VAL A 235 13.35 -11.15 -8.64
C VAL A 235 14.84 -10.95 -8.36
N ASP A 236 15.40 -9.80 -8.76
CA ASP A 236 16.80 -9.47 -8.52
C ASP A 236 17.08 -9.46 -7.00
N GLU A 237 16.25 -8.78 -6.20
CA GLU A 237 16.47 -8.68 -4.76
C GLU A 237 16.36 -10.03 -4.03
N PHE A 238 15.34 -10.84 -4.30
CA PHE A 238 15.14 -12.09 -3.56
C PHE A 238 15.97 -13.26 -4.10
N THR A 239 16.28 -13.27 -5.41
CA THR A 239 17.03 -14.36 -6.03
C THR A 239 18.53 -14.06 -6.10
N GLN A 240 18.92 -12.88 -6.60
CA GLN A 240 20.35 -12.57 -6.81
C GLN A 240 21.04 -12.19 -5.49
N ASN A 241 20.34 -11.51 -4.57
CA ASN A 241 20.86 -11.25 -3.23
C ASN A 241 20.60 -12.40 -2.25
N ASN A 242 20.15 -13.57 -2.76
CA ASN A 242 20.05 -14.84 -2.05
C ASN A 242 19.31 -14.73 -0.71
N TYR A 243 18.00 -14.43 -0.74
CA TYR A 243 17.17 -14.35 0.45
C TYR A 243 17.34 -15.57 1.38
N GLN A 244 17.63 -15.32 2.66
CA GLN A 244 17.88 -16.36 3.69
C GLN A 244 16.85 -16.36 4.83
N GLY A 245 15.75 -15.63 4.70
CA GLY A 245 14.74 -15.56 5.75
C GLY A 245 13.96 -16.87 5.90
N PRO A 246 13.39 -17.14 7.09
CA PRO A 246 12.73 -18.41 7.40
C PRO A 246 11.35 -18.57 6.74
N ILE A 247 10.75 -17.47 6.27
CA ILE A 247 9.44 -17.49 5.62
C ILE A 247 9.64 -17.67 4.11
N PRO A 248 9.09 -18.73 3.49
CA PRO A 248 9.12 -18.92 2.05
C PRO A 248 8.52 -17.73 1.28
N VAL A 249 9.19 -17.34 0.19
CA VAL A 249 8.76 -16.27 -0.71
C VAL A 249 8.50 -16.84 -2.10
N LEU A 250 7.36 -16.48 -2.68
CA LEU A 250 7.04 -16.72 -4.09
C LEU A 250 6.87 -15.38 -4.81
N ILE A 251 7.47 -15.24 -6.00
CA ILE A 251 7.26 -14.08 -6.87
C ILE A 251 6.50 -14.57 -8.11
N ALA A 252 5.38 -13.93 -8.43
CA ALA A 252 4.49 -14.34 -9.50
C ALA A 252 3.97 -13.16 -10.32
N ASP A 253 4.01 -13.28 -11.65
CA ASP A 253 3.25 -12.44 -12.57
C ASP A 253 1.82 -12.97 -12.65
N GLN A 254 1.00 -12.61 -11.67
CA GLN A 254 -0.38 -13.06 -11.55
C GLN A 254 -1.27 -11.96 -10.99
N ASP A 255 -2.57 -12.10 -11.26
CA ASP A 255 -3.60 -11.30 -10.61
C ASP A 255 -3.66 -11.68 -9.12
N MET A 256 -3.40 -10.68 -8.27
CA MET A 256 -3.44 -10.77 -6.81
C MET A 256 -4.78 -11.32 -6.30
N HIS A 257 -5.89 -10.92 -6.92
CA HIS A 257 -7.22 -11.34 -6.51
C HIS A 257 -7.44 -12.83 -6.75
N ARG A 258 -7.07 -13.32 -7.95
CA ARG A 258 -7.19 -14.74 -8.31
C ARG A 258 -6.37 -15.60 -7.36
N LEU A 259 -5.16 -15.17 -7.08
CA LEU A 259 -4.28 -15.86 -6.15
C LEU A 259 -4.86 -15.87 -4.73
N THR A 260 -5.33 -14.73 -4.24
CA THR A 260 -5.95 -14.60 -2.91
C THR A 260 -7.17 -15.51 -2.75
N VAL A 261 -8.08 -15.51 -3.72
CA VAL A 261 -9.27 -16.39 -3.69
C VAL A 261 -8.87 -17.86 -3.76
N ALA A 262 -7.89 -18.21 -4.60
CA ALA A 262 -7.40 -19.59 -4.68
C ALA A 262 -6.82 -20.05 -3.33
N ILE A 263 -6.01 -19.22 -2.67
CA ILE A 263 -5.43 -19.51 -1.35
C ILE A 263 -6.54 -19.65 -0.29
N ALA A 264 -7.51 -18.72 -0.27
CA ALA A 264 -8.63 -18.77 0.67
C ALA A 264 -9.49 -20.03 0.50
N ARG A 265 -9.77 -20.44 -0.75
CA ARG A 265 -10.48 -21.68 -1.08
C ARG A 265 -9.73 -22.94 -0.64
N ASN A 266 -8.40 -22.88 -0.54
CA ASN A 266 -7.59 -23.95 0.01
C ASN A 266 -7.55 -23.94 1.56
N GLY A 267 -8.34 -23.08 2.21
CA GLY A 267 -8.52 -23.08 3.65
C GLY A 267 -7.51 -22.23 4.41
N PHE A 268 -6.71 -21.40 3.76
CA PHE A 268 -5.77 -20.50 4.43
C PHE A 268 -6.41 -19.15 4.73
N ASN A 269 -6.07 -18.58 5.89
CA ASN A 269 -6.27 -17.15 6.12
C ASN A 269 -5.26 -16.38 5.29
N VAL A 270 -5.75 -15.50 4.43
CA VAL A 270 -4.94 -14.80 3.44
C VAL A 270 -5.17 -13.31 3.56
N SER A 271 -4.11 -12.54 3.37
CA SER A 271 -4.24 -11.10 3.19
C SER A 271 -3.92 -10.69 1.78
N GLU A 272 -4.58 -9.63 1.34
CA GLU A 272 -4.33 -8.95 0.09
C GLU A 272 -4.07 -7.47 0.38
N LEU A 273 -2.99 -6.93 -0.20
CA LEU A 273 -2.73 -5.50 -0.17
C LEU A 273 -3.79 -4.76 -1.01
N ASN A 274 -4.49 -3.84 -0.38
CA ASN A 274 -5.37 -2.90 -1.05
C ASN A 274 -4.73 -1.50 -1.01
N PRO A 275 -4.14 -1.00 -2.10
CA PRO A 275 -3.49 0.30 -2.12
C PRO A 275 -4.42 1.41 -1.63
N ALA A 276 -3.94 2.24 -0.71
CA ALA A 276 -4.68 3.38 -0.17
C ALA A 276 -4.24 4.70 -0.81
N ASP A 277 -5.16 5.66 -0.88
CA ASP A 277 -4.78 7.05 -1.10
C ASP A 277 -4.09 7.65 0.13
N SER A 278 -3.44 8.80 -0.06
CA SER A 278 -2.65 9.49 0.96
C SER A 278 -3.44 10.09 2.13
N HIS A 279 -4.77 10.01 2.12
CA HIS A 279 -5.60 10.45 3.25
C HIS A 279 -5.99 9.29 4.17
N GLY A 280 -5.64 8.06 3.80
CA GLY A 280 -6.08 6.88 4.52
C GLY A 280 -7.59 6.76 4.54
N VAL A 281 -8.26 7.22 3.48
CA VAL A 281 -9.65 6.83 3.18
C VAL A 281 -9.60 5.71 2.16
N PHE A 282 -10.70 4.99 1.98
CA PHE A 282 -10.86 4.13 0.83
C PHE A 282 -11.07 5.02 -0.40
N GLY A 283 -9.98 5.66 -0.86
CA GLY A 283 -9.91 6.35 -2.13
C GLY A 283 -11.12 7.23 -2.49
N GLU A 284 -11.29 8.38 -1.86
CA GLU A 284 -12.45 9.25 -2.12
C GLU A 284 -12.46 9.84 -3.55
N TYR A 285 -11.40 9.66 -4.33
CA TYR A 285 -11.20 10.32 -5.63
C TYR A 285 -11.63 9.51 -6.87
N TRP A 286 -12.15 8.30 -6.72
CA TRP A 286 -12.22 7.30 -7.80
C TRP A 286 -13.47 7.32 -8.70
N GLN A 287 -13.97 8.49 -9.13
CA GLN A 287 -15.09 8.56 -10.10
C GLN A 287 -14.75 9.11 -11.48
N ASN A 288 -13.53 9.59 -11.76
CA ASN A 288 -13.26 10.25 -13.04
C ASN A 288 -11.90 9.93 -13.68
N ARG A 289 -11.92 8.90 -14.54
CA ARG A 289 -11.10 8.70 -15.75
C ARG A 289 -9.57 8.61 -15.55
N GLY A 290 -9.06 7.43 -15.21
CA GLY A 290 -7.66 7.06 -15.47
C GLY A 290 -7.37 5.55 -15.43
N PRO A 291 -6.25 5.07 -16.00
CA PRO A 291 -5.84 3.67 -15.93
C PRO A 291 -5.10 3.38 -14.61
N ALA A 292 -5.71 3.73 -13.47
CA ALA A 292 -5.09 3.54 -12.16
C ALA A 292 -5.47 2.17 -11.59
N VAL A 293 -4.46 1.36 -11.28
CA VAL A 293 -4.60 0.00 -10.72
C VAL A 293 -5.35 0.00 -9.38
N GLU A 294 -5.17 1.06 -8.59
CA GLU A 294 -5.83 1.29 -7.29
C GLU A 294 -7.35 1.58 -7.42
N GLU A 295 -7.74 2.26 -8.51
CA GLU A 295 -9.11 2.64 -8.89
C GLU A 295 -9.98 1.39 -9.15
N LYS A 296 -9.38 0.36 -9.74
CA LYS A 296 -10.05 -0.90 -10.09
C LYS A 296 -10.11 -1.86 -8.90
N LEU A 297 -9.06 -1.89 -8.06
CA LEU A 297 -8.97 -2.66 -6.81
C LEU A 297 -10.07 -2.27 -5.79
N ALA A 298 -10.39 -0.97 -5.73
CA ALA A 298 -11.48 -0.46 -4.91
C ALA A 298 -12.87 -0.95 -5.37
N LEU A 299 -13.09 -1.07 -6.68
CA LEU A 299 -14.35 -1.50 -7.28
C LEU A 299 -14.53 -3.03 -7.29
N THR A 300 -13.45 -3.80 -7.18
CA THR A 300 -13.47 -5.27 -7.18
C THR A 300 -13.78 -5.89 -5.82
N THR A 301 -13.81 -5.07 -4.77
CA THR A 301 -13.96 -5.51 -3.37
C THR A 301 -15.12 -4.80 -2.68
N VAL A 302 -15.65 -5.40 -1.60
CA VAL A 302 -16.59 -4.70 -0.70
C VAL A 302 -15.87 -3.80 0.32
N GLY A 303 -14.61 -3.43 0.04
CA GLY A 303 -13.77 -2.69 0.97
C GLY A 303 -14.31 -1.30 1.31
N LEU A 304 -15.03 -0.65 0.38
CA LEU A 304 -15.80 0.57 0.67
C LEU A 304 -16.78 0.36 1.83
N LEU A 305 -17.51 -0.76 1.85
CA LEU A 305 -18.49 -1.01 2.90
C LEU A 305 -17.85 -1.26 4.26
N ALA A 306 -16.63 -1.79 4.30
CA ALA A 306 -15.97 -2.23 5.52
C ALA A 306 -14.89 -1.27 6.05
N GLN A 307 -14.34 -0.38 5.23
CA GLN A 307 -13.22 0.49 5.62
C GLN A 307 -13.50 1.99 5.43
N HIS A 308 -14.61 2.37 4.77
CA HIS A 308 -14.96 3.77 4.56
C HIS A 308 -15.85 4.29 5.69
N HIS A 309 -15.41 5.32 6.42
CA HIS A 309 -16.13 5.84 7.59
C HIS A 309 -17.56 6.33 7.29
N LEU A 310 -17.81 6.89 6.09
CA LEU A 310 -19.17 7.29 5.67
C LEU A 310 -20.16 6.12 5.59
N ILE A 311 -19.69 4.88 5.52
CA ILE A 311 -20.52 3.68 5.36
C ILE A 311 -20.40 2.75 6.56
N ASN A 312 -19.20 2.59 7.12
CA ASN A 312 -18.93 1.77 8.29
C ASN A 312 -18.75 2.62 9.56
N PRO A 313 -19.71 2.61 10.50
CA PRO A 313 -19.57 3.33 11.76
C PRO A 313 -18.43 2.78 12.64
N ASP A 314 -18.04 1.51 12.49
CA ASP A 314 -16.99 0.86 13.27
C ASP A 314 -15.59 1.44 13.00
N VAL A 315 -15.44 2.17 11.89
CA VAL A 315 -14.20 2.91 11.61
C VAL A 315 -13.93 3.94 12.70
N LEU A 316 -14.96 4.45 13.36
CA LEU A 316 -14.83 5.46 14.40
C LEU A 316 -14.74 4.89 15.82
N ASP A 317 -14.83 3.57 15.99
CA ASP A 317 -14.74 2.95 17.32
C ASP A 317 -13.28 2.94 17.82
N PRO A 318 -12.95 3.66 18.91
CA PRO A 318 -11.63 3.64 19.56
C PRO A 318 -11.02 2.25 19.78
N ASN A 319 -11.87 1.25 20.07
CA ASN A 319 -11.42 -0.09 20.42
C ASN A 319 -10.76 -0.83 19.26
N HIS A 320 -10.90 -0.31 18.04
CA HIS A 320 -10.30 -0.85 16.82
C HIS A 320 -8.90 -0.30 16.53
N TYR A 321 -8.37 0.61 17.36
CA TYR A 321 -7.11 1.30 17.12
C TYR A 321 -5.98 0.70 17.96
N HIS A 322 -4.89 0.31 17.30
CA HIS A 322 -3.78 -0.38 17.91
C HIS A 322 -2.46 0.32 17.56
N LEU A 323 -1.83 0.94 18.56
CA LEU A 323 -0.49 1.51 18.44
C LEU A 323 0.54 0.41 18.77
N ILE A 324 1.30 -0.06 17.78
CA ILE A 324 2.18 -1.25 17.91
C ILE A 324 3.66 -0.91 17.71
#